data_AF-A0A1Q7EN82-F1
#
_entry.id   AF-A0A1Q7EN82-F1
#
_cell.length_a   1.000
_cell.length_b   1.000
_cell.length_c   1.000
_cell.angle_alpha   90.00
_cell.angle_beta   90.00
_cell.angle_gamma   90.00
#
_symmetry.space_group_name_H-M   'P 1'
#
loop_
_entity.id
_entity.type
_entity.pdbx_description
1 polymer ?
#
loop_
_entity_poly.entity_id
_entity_poly.type
_entity_poly.pdbx_seq_one_letter_code
_entity_poly.pdbx_strand_id
1 'polypeptide(L)'
;MARALLLALFVAATAFAAALDIRTEDYRDNATQGAVGAVTGRALAEGLRPTAPEQPVTDVGITLVPRSEAFLTRLGEIRKRARGDLHAFRTSAGAIVEARRAYERALSGAGAADLVRFTVVDPEGRFDVQAVPAGAWLLLAQRAVYTRKDSSQLSKRQRQLFERQPRLTGYYAVTIWLQELTVSPGSLEVVELTDRNAWMTAIQEERVLDASP
;
A
#
# COMPACT_ATOMS: atom_id res chain seq x y z
N MET A 1 43.86 -16.05 28.35
CA MET A 1 42.78 -16.92 27.83
C MET A 1 41.78 -16.06 27.07
N ALA A 2 41.90 -15.95 25.75
CA ALA A 2 41.03 -15.10 24.93
C ALA A 2 40.71 -15.82 23.62
N ARG A 3 39.77 -16.77 23.67
CA ARG A 3 39.27 -17.54 22.51
C ARG A 3 37.84 -18.01 22.81
N ALA A 4 36.88 -17.08 22.85
CA ALA A 4 35.46 -17.41 22.85
C ALA A 4 34.60 -16.16 22.61
N LEU A 5 34.81 -15.43 21.52
CA LEU A 5 33.90 -14.33 21.16
C LEU A 5 33.91 -14.03 19.66
N LEU A 6 33.73 -15.07 18.84
CA LEU A 6 33.67 -14.91 17.38
C LEU A 6 32.56 -15.77 16.73
N LEU A 7 31.60 -16.27 17.50
CA LEU A 7 30.53 -17.12 16.98
C LEU A 7 29.09 -16.62 17.22
N ALA A 8 28.91 -15.40 17.73
CA ALA A 8 27.58 -14.84 17.97
C ALA A 8 27.13 -13.79 16.93
N LEU A 9 28.03 -13.31 16.07
CA LEU A 9 27.67 -12.26 15.09
C LEU A 9 27.14 -12.80 13.75
N PHE A 10 27.27 -14.10 13.48
CA PHE A 10 26.88 -14.67 12.18
C PHE A 10 25.40 -15.10 12.09
N VAL A 11 24.67 -15.16 13.21
CA VAL A 11 23.28 -15.64 13.23
C VAL A 11 22.27 -14.50 13.00
N ALA A 12 22.66 -13.23 13.18
CA ALA A 12 21.77 -12.09 12.93
C ALA A 12 21.69 -11.70 11.44
N ALA A 13 22.71 -12.04 10.64
CA ALA A 13 22.77 -11.69 9.21
C ALA A 13 22.01 -12.68 8.31
N THR A 14 21.83 -13.93 8.76
CA THR A 14 21.11 -14.96 7.98
C THR A 14 19.60 -14.72 7.92
N ALA A 15 19.03 -13.94 8.84
CA ALA A 15 17.61 -13.58 8.79
C ALA A 15 17.27 -12.53 7.71
N PHE A 16 18.25 -11.73 7.27
CA PHE A 16 18.02 -10.69 6.25
C PHE A 16 18.17 -11.21 4.82
N ALA A 17 18.97 -12.26 4.57
CA ALA A 17 19.16 -12.82 3.23
C ALA A 17 18.03 -13.80 2.81
N ALA A 18 17.29 -14.35 3.78
CA ALA A 18 16.02 -15.03 3.50
C ALA A 18 14.85 -14.04 3.24
N ALA A 19 15.09 -12.72 3.36
CA ALA A 19 14.04 -11.72 3.54
C ALA A 19 13.40 -11.18 2.26
N LEU A 20 13.91 -11.56 1.09
CA LEU A 20 13.37 -11.19 -0.21
C LEU A 20 13.45 -12.42 -1.12
N ASP A 21 12.30 -12.91 -1.55
CA ASP A 21 12.14 -13.98 -2.55
C ASP A 21 12.32 -13.45 -3.99
N ILE A 22 13.17 -12.43 -4.15
CA ILE A 22 13.44 -11.73 -5.41
C ILE A 22 14.95 -11.58 -5.60
N ARG A 23 15.37 -11.50 -6.86
CA ARG A 23 16.76 -11.24 -7.27
C ARG A 23 16.91 -9.77 -7.65
N THR A 24 17.31 -8.93 -6.69
CA THR A 24 17.39 -7.47 -6.89
C THR A 24 18.52 -7.07 -7.83
N GLU A 25 19.54 -7.93 -7.99
CA GLU A 25 20.62 -7.77 -8.96
C GLU A 25 20.09 -7.77 -10.41
N ASP A 26 19.12 -8.64 -10.74
CA ASP A 26 18.60 -8.76 -12.10
C ASP A 26 17.94 -7.44 -12.56
N TYR A 27 17.19 -6.77 -11.66
CA TYR A 27 16.59 -5.46 -11.96
C TYR A 27 17.65 -4.36 -12.14
N ARG A 28 18.73 -4.37 -11.36
CA ARG A 28 19.79 -3.36 -11.45
C ARG A 28 20.65 -3.55 -12.70
N ASP A 29 20.92 -4.79 -13.07
CA ASP A 29 21.61 -5.13 -14.31
C ASP A 29 20.79 -4.67 -15.51
N ASN A 30 19.48 -4.95 -15.52
CA ASN A 30 18.56 -4.45 -16.55
C ASN A 30 18.56 -2.92 -16.62
N ALA A 31 18.51 -2.23 -15.48
CA ALA A 31 18.58 -0.78 -15.44
C ALA A 31 19.88 -0.24 -16.07
N THR A 32 21.02 -0.84 -15.71
CA THR A 32 22.35 -0.44 -16.19
C THR A 32 22.51 -0.68 -17.69
N GLN A 33 21.88 -1.72 -18.22
CA GLN A 33 21.87 -2.05 -19.65
C GLN A 33 20.85 -1.21 -20.44
N GLY A 34 20.10 -0.32 -19.79
CA GLY A 34 19.01 0.43 -20.44
C GLY A 34 17.82 -0.43 -20.83
N ALA A 35 17.72 -1.65 -20.31
CA ALA A 35 16.60 -2.56 -20.47
C ALA A 35 15.44 -2.10 -19.55
N VAL A 36 14.85 -0.97 -19.91
CA VAL A 36 13.77 -0.30 -19.16
C VAL A 36 12.53 -0.14 -20.02
N GLY A 37 11.37 -0.10 -19.37
CA GLY A 37 10.09 0.29 -19.95
C GLY A 37 9.45 1.42 -19.16
N ALA A 38 8.14 1.61 -19.36
CA ALA A 38 7.34 2.59 -18.66
C ALA A 38 6.02 1.97 -18.17
N VAL A 39 5.50 2.51 -17.08
CA VAL A 39 4.17 2.18 -16.55
C VAL A 39 3.37 3.47 -16.51
N THR A 40 2.28 3.51 -17.24
CA THR A 40 1.33 4.64 -17.26
C THR A 40 -0.04 4.15 -16.84
N GLY A 41 -0.88 5.05 -16.34
CA GLY A 41 -2.24 4.66 -16.05
C GLY A 41 -3.19 5.77 -15.75
N ARG A 42 -4.44 5.38 -15.50
CA ARG A 42 -5.54 6.27 -15.14
C ARG A 42 -6.29 5.76 -13.92
N ALA A 43 -6.72 6.66 -13.06
CA ALA A 43 -7.66 6.40 -11.98
C ALA A 43 -8.99 7.08 -12.30
N LEU A 44 -10.05 6.28 -12.39
CA LEU A 44 -11.36 6.69 -12.88
C LEU A 44 -12.45 6.18 -11.93
N ALA A 45 -13.35 7.07 -11.54
CA ALA A 45 -14.57 6.75 -10.82
C ALA A 45 -15.67 6.48 -11.83
N GLU A 46 -16.52 5.50 -11.52
CA GLU A 46 -17.68 5.25 -12.35
C GLU A 46 -18.60 6.47 -12.38
N GLY A 47 -19.16 6.72 -13.57
CA GLY A 47 -20.24 7.68 -13.70
C GLY A 47 -21.44 7.28 -12.83
N LEU A 48 -22.10 8.25 -12.21
CA LEU A 48 -23.29 8.04 -11.36
C LEU A 48 -24.46 7.31 -12.07
N ARG A 49 -24.39 7.18 -13.40
CA ARG A 49 -25.32 6.45 -14.26
C ARG A 49 -24.50 5.63 -15.28
N PRO A 50 -25.02 4.50 -15.79
CA PRO A 50 -24.29 3.65 -16.75
C PRO A 50 -23.80 4.37 -18.02
N THR A 51 -24.45 5.47 -18.40
CA THR A 51 -24.09 6.27 -19.59
C THR A 51 -23.36 7.56 -19.25
N ALA A 52 -23.12 7.84 -17.96
CA ALA A 52 -22.38 9.02 -17.56
C ALA A 52 -20.88 8.80 -17.83
N PRO A 53 -20.15 9.85 -18.26
CA PRO A 53 -18.71 9.73 -18.44
C PRO A 53 -18.04 9.41 -17.10
N GLU A 54 -17.01 8.57 -17.15
CA GLU A 54 -16.15 8.30 -16.01
C GLU A 54 -15.41 9.57 -15.59
N GLN A 55 -15.21 9.74 -14.29
CA GLN A 55 -14.59 10.94 -13.72
C GLN A 55 -13.18 10.63 -13.23
N PRO A 56 -12.19 11.51 -13.48
CA PRO A 56 -10.87 11.38 -12.89
C PRO A 56 -10.92 11.26 -11.36
N VAL A 57 -10.10 10.37 -10.82
CA VAL A 57 -9.91 10.20 -9.38
C VAL A 57 -8.57 10.78 -8.99
N THR A 58 -8.59 11.76 -8.09
CA THR A 58 -7.39 12.39 -7.50
C THR A 58 -6.97 11.73 -6.19
N ASP A 59 -5.83 12.15 -5.67
CA ASP A 59 -5.32 11.76 -4.34
C ASP A 59 -5.07 10.26 -4.20
N VAL A 60 -4.68 9.63 -5.31
CA VAL A 60 -4.28 8.22 -5.34
C VAL A 60 -2.75 8.16 -5.30
N GLY A 61 -2.20 7.59 -4.24
CA GLY A 61 -0.77 7.28 -4.16
C GLY A 61 -0.49 5.97 -4.87
N ILE A 62 0.47 5.97 -5.80
CA ILE A 62 0.95 4.81 -6.53
C ILE A 62 2.30 4.39 -5.98
N THR A 63 2.43 3.13 -5.59
CA THR A 63 3.70 2.51 -5.23
C THR A 63 3.96 1.34 -6.16
N LEU A 64 5.10 1.36 -6.84
CA LEU A 64 5.56 0.25 -7.68
C LEU A 64 6.81 -0.36 -7.03
N VAL A 65 6.78 -1.68 -6.81
CA VAL A 65 7.86 -2.46 -6.20
C VAL A 65 8.04 -3.78 -6.95
N PRO A 66 9.20 -4.44 -6.86
CA PRO A 66 9.38 -5.76 -7.45
C PRO A 66 8.32 -6.76 -6.95
N ARG A 67 7.88 -7.67 -7.82
CA ARG A 67 6.92 -8.71 -7.47
C ARG A 67 7.56 -9.73 -6.52
N SER A 68 6.97 -9.88 -5.33
CA SER A 68 7.35 -10.87 -4.32
C SER A 68 6.14 -11.74 -3.96
N GLU A 69 6.28 -13.06 -4.03
CA GLU A 69 5.23 -14.01 -3.65
C GLU A 69 4.96 -13.96 -2.15
N ALA A 70 6.00 -13.81 -1.34
CA ALA A 70 5.89 -13.63 0.11
C ALA A 70 5.08 -12.36 0.45
N PHE A 71 5.35 -11.24 -0.24
CA PHE A 71 4.61 -10.01 -0.04
C PHE A 71 3.15 -10.14 -0.51
N LEU A 72 2.91 -10.69 -1.70
CA LEU A 72 1.57 -10.95 -2.22
C LEU A 72 0.74 -11.85 -1.29
N THR A 73 1.35 -12.93 -0.80
CA THR A 73 0.74 -13.84 0.17
C THR A 73 0.35 -13.08 1.44
N ARG A 74 1.26 -12.24 1.97
CA ARG A 74 0.99 -11.44 3.16
C ARG A 74 -0.18 -10.47 2.97
N LEU A 75 -0.27 -9.79 1.83
CA LEU A 75 -1.40 -8.94 1.49
C LEU A 75 -2.69 -9.77 1.40
N GLY A 76 -2.65 -10.91 0.70
CA GLY A 76 -3.77 -11.84 0.59
C GLY A 76 -4.32 -12.33 1.94
N GLU A 77 -3.44 -12.64 2.90
CA GLU A 77 -3.83 -13.00 4.26
C GLU A 77 -4.56 -11.85 4.99
N ILE A 78 -4.05 -10.61 4.87
CA ILE A 78 -4.70 -9.44 5.47
C ILE A 78 -6.11 -9.28 4.92
N ARG A 79 -6.26 -9.36 3.59
CA ARG A 79 -7.56 -9.31 2.91
C ARG A 79 -8.49 -10.44 3.36
N LYS A 80 -7.98 -11.67 3.48
CA LYS A 80 -8.74 -12.84 3.93
C LYS A 80 -9.27 -12.65 5.36
N ARG A 81 -8.43 -12.18 6.29
CA ARG A 81 -8.85 -11.92 7.69
C ARG A 81 -9.91 -10.83 7.77
N ALA A 82 -9.73 -9.74 7.01
CA ALA A 82 -10.68 -8.63 6.99
C ALA A 82 -12.08 -9.02 6.48
N ARG A 83 -12.21 -10.07 5.65
CA ARG A 83 -13.52 -10.58 5.22
C ARG A 83 -14.26 -11.38 6.30
N GLY A 84 -13.52 -11.97 7.25
CA GLY A 84 -14.08 -12.85 8.28
C GLY A 84 -14.26 -12.20 9.65
N ASP A 85 -13.62 -11.05 9.90
CA ASP A 85 -13.61 -10.40 11.21
C ASP A 85 -13.73 -8.87 11.11
N LEU A 86 -14.66 -8.30 11.87
CA LEU A 86 -14.96 -6.86 11.84
C LEU A 86 -13.79 -6.02 12.40
N HIS A 87 -13.08 -6.52 13.40
CA HIS A 87 -11.93 -5.81 13.95
C HIS A 87 -10.76 -5.80 12.95
N ALA A 88 -10.50 -6.93 12.29
CA ALA A 88 -9.55 -7.07 11.19
C ALA A 88 -9.93 -6.16 10.02
N PHE A 89 -11.22 -6.03 9.69
CA PHE A 89 -11.67 -5.09 8.66
C PHE A 89 -11.28 -3.64 8.99
N ARG A 90 -11.56 -3.17 10.22
CA ARG A 90 -11.25 -1.82 10.71
C ARG A 90 -9.76 -1.49 10.81
N THR A 91 -8.90 -2.50 10.83
CA THR A 91 -7.44 -2.34 10.97
C THR A 91 -6.69 -2.71 9.70
N SER A 92 -7.38 -3.26 8.70
CA SER A 92 -6.79 -3.81 7.48
C SER A 92 -6.02 -2.76 6.66
N ALA A 93 -6.53 -1.53 6.53
CA ALA A 93 -5.83 -0.45 5.83
C ALA A 93 -4.45 -0.17 6.47
N GLY A 94 -4.39 -0.07 7.80
CA GLY A 94 -3.13 0.11 8.52
C GLY A 94 -2.21 -1.11 8.38
N ALA A 95 -2.76 -2.32 8.42
CA ALA A 95 -1.98 -3.55 8.23
C ALA A 95 -1.35 -3.65 6.82
N ILE A 96 -2.04 -3.18 5.77
CA ILE A 96 -1.48 -3.11 4.41
C ILE A 96 -0.35 -2.09 4.34
N VAL A 97 -0.54 -0.90 4.92
CA VAL A 97 0.51 0.14 4.98
C VAL A 97 1.76 -0.38 5.69
N GLU A 98 1.59 -1.07 6.82
CA GLU A 98 2.73 -1.63 7.56
C GLU A 98 3.39 -2.80 6.82
N ALA A 99 2.62 -3.66 6.15
CA ALA A 99 3.18 -4.72 5.30
C ALA A 99 4.02 -4.13 4.15
N ARG A 100 3.50 -3.10 3.48
CA ARG A 100 4.23 -2.37 2.42
C ARG A 100 5.53 -1.77 2.96
N ARG A 101 5.46 -1.02 4.07
CA ARG A 101 6.64 -0.40 4.69
C ARG A 101 7.68 -1.44 5.12
N ALA A 102 7.24 -2.60 5.61
CA ALA A 102 8.15 -3.69 5.94
C ALA A 102 8.88 -4.22 4.70
N TYR A 103 8.17 -4.37 3.58
CA TYR A 103 8.76 -4.79 2.30
C TYR A 103 9.74 -3.74 1.74
N GLU A 104 9.37 -2.46 1.76
CA GLU A 104 10.25 -1.34 1.36
C GLU A 104 11.53 -1.28 2.22
N ARG A 105 11.41 -1.52 3.54
CA ARG A 105 12.57 -1.64 4.44
C ARG A 105 13.43 -2.85 4.11
N ALA A 106 12.84 -3.98 3.74
CA ALA A 106 13.59 -5.17 3.32
C ALA A 106 14.38 -4.90 2.03
N LEU A 107 13.75 -4.28 1.03
CA LEU A 107 14.42 -3.82 -0.20
C LEU A 107 15.57 -2.87 0.11
N SER A 108 15.34 -1.91 1.01
CA SER A 108 16.37 -0.97 1.43
C SER A 108 17.54 -1.66 2.14
N GLY A 109 17.25 -2.61 3.04
CA GLY A 109 18.27 -3.42 3.72
C GLY A 109 19.09 -4.30 2.77
N ALA A 110 18.51 -4.68 1.63
CA ALA A 110 19.20 -5.40 0.55
C ALA A 110 19.93 -4.47 -0.45
N GLY A 111 19.97 -3.15 -0.19
CA GLY A 111 20.61 -2.18 -1.08
C GLY A 111 19.83 -1.91 -2.36
N ALA A 112 18.54 -2.21 -2.39
CA ALA A 112 17.63 -2.05 -3.52
C ALA A 112 16.51 -1.02 -3.23
N ALA A 113 16.80 0.00 -2.43
CA ALA A 113 15.87 1.10 -2.13
C ALA A 113 15.44 1.84 -3.41
N ASP A 114 16.34 1.89 -4.38
CA ASP A 114 16.12 2.39 -5.73
C ASP A 114 15.19 1.50 -6.56
N LEU A 115 14.63 0.41 -6.06
CA LEU A 115 13.55 -0.32 -6.74
C LEU A 115 12.16 0.07 -6.23
N VAL A 116 12.07 0.89 -5.18
CA VAL A 116 10.78 1.46 -4.75
C VAL A 116 10.52 2.71 -5.57
N ARG A 117 9.42 2.73 -6.35
CA ARG A 117 8.98 3.90 -7.11
C ARG A 117 7.67 4.40 -6.52
N PHE A 118 7.60 5.71 -6.29
CA PHE A 118 6.39 6.37 -5.81
C PHE A 118 6.00 7.48 -6.76
N THR A 119 4.71 7.57 -7.06
CA THR A 119 4.11 8.71 -7.74
C THR A 119 2.69 8.94 -7.23
N VAL A 120 2.09 10.06 -7.57
CA VAL A 120 0.71 10.40 -7.22
C VAL A 120 -0.04 10.69 -8.51
N VAL A 121 -1.30 10.28 -8.55
CA VAL A 121 -2.19 10.60 -9.67
C VAL A 121 -2.44 12.11 -9.75
N ASP A 122 -2.31 12.65 -10.96
CA ASP A 122 -2.53 14.07 -11.27
C ASP A 122 -4.03 14.45 -11.23
N PRO A 123 -4.38 15.75 -11.33
CA PRO A 123 -5.77 16.21 -11.35
C PRO A 123 -6.61 15.63 -12.51
N GLU A 124 -5.97 15.26 -13.61
CA GLU A 124 -6.59 14.61 -14.77
C GLU A 124 -6.77 13.09 -14.59
N GLY A 125 -6.41 12.57 -13.41
CA GLY A 125 -6.56 11.16 -13.06
C GLY A 125 -5.49 10.29 -13.68
N ARG A 126 -4.33 10.82 -14.08
CA ARG A 126 -3.25 10.09 -14.75
C ARG A 126 -2.03 9.95 -13.85
N PHE A 127 -1.26 8.89 -14.10
CA PHE A 127 0.07 8.74 -13.53
C PHE A 127 1.02 8.15 -14.55
N ASP A 128 2.30 8.39 -14.31
CA ASP A 128 3.36 7.95 -15.20
C ASP A 128 4.63 7.63 -14.38
N VAL A 129 5.23 6.48 -14.67
CA VAL A 129 6.48 6.01 -14.08
C VAL A 129 7.39 5.55 -15.21
N GLN A 130 8.43 6.33 -15.46
CA GLN A 130 9.41 6.08 -16.53
C GLN A 130 10.60 5.28 -16.03
N ALA A 131 11.37 4.75 -17.00
CA ALA A 131 12.63 4.05 -16.77
C ALA A 131 12.52 2.93 -15.73
N VAL A 132 11.44 2.16 -15.80
CA VAL A 132 11.19 1.00 -14.93
C VAL A 132 12.01 -0.17 -15.47
N PRO A 133 12.96 -0.74 -14.68
CA PRO A 133 13.74 -1.88 -15.15
C PRO A 133 12.87 -3.07 -15.56
N ALA A 134 13.27 -3.75 -16.63
CA ALA A 134 12.57 -4.95 -17.07
C ALA A 134 12.51 -6.01 -15.95
N GLY A 135 11.35 -6.67 -15.81
CA GLY A 135 11.10 -7.64 -14.75
C GLY A 135 9.64 -7.68 -14.30
N ALA A 136 9.37 -8.43 -13.24
CA ALA A 136 8.04 -8.57 -12.66
C ALA A 136 7.82 -7.53 -11.56
N TRP A 137 6.74 -6.77 -11.67
CA TRP A 137 6.43 -5.67 -10.77
C TRP A 137 5.07 -5.85 -10.11
N LEU A 138 4.90 -5.21 -8.97
CA LEU A 138 3.66 -5.10 -8.25
C LEU A 138 3.32 -3.61 -8.10
N LEU A 139 2.20 -3.22 -8.68
CA LEU A 139 1.60 -1.91 -8.48
C LEU A 139 0.59 -1.99 -7.33
N LEU A 140 0.81 -1.18 -6.31
CA LEU A 140 -0.12 -0.94 -5.23
C LEU A 140 -0.57 0.52 -5.30
N ALA A 141 -1.85 0.75 -5.53
CA ALA A 141 -2.44 2.09 -5.46
C ALA A 141 -3.35 2.20 -4.25
N GLN A 142 -3.32 3.36 -3.58
CA GLN A 142 -4.17 3.62 -2.42
C GLN A 142 -4.77 5.01 -2.50
N ARG A 143 -6.08 5.09 -2.27
CA ARG A 143 -6.81 6.33 -2.05
C ARG A 143 -7.48 6.30 -0.69
N ALA A 144 -7.33 7.34 0.11
CA ALA A 144 -8.01 7.49 1.39
C ALA A 144 -8.93 8.71 1.35
N VAL A 145 -10.23 8.50 1.53
CA VAL A 145 -11.23 9.56 1.56
C VAL A 145 -11.76 9.70 2.98
N TYR A 146 -11.55 10.87 3.59
CA TYR A 146 -12.10 11.14 4.91
C TYR A 146 -13.62 11.31 4.85
N THR A 147 -14.32 10.61 5.73
CA THR A 147 -15.73 10.79 6.00
C THR A 147 -15.91 11.25 7.44
N ARG A 148 -16.41 12.47 7.61
CA ARG A 148 -16.80 12.97 8.93
C ARG A 148 -18.04 12.22 9.39
N LYS A 149 -18.05 11.78 10.65
CA LYS A 149 -19.26 11.26 11.29
C LYS A 149 -19.64 12.25 12.39
N ASP A 150 -20.74 12.96 12.18
CA ASP A 150 -21.30 13.77 13.26
C ASP A 150 -21.72 12.82 14.37
N SER A 151 -20.97 12.82 15.47
CA SER A 151 -21.35 12.09 16.67
C SER A 151 -22.71 12.64 17.11
N SER A 152 -23.75 11.82 17.02
CA SER A 152 -25.11 12.18 17.43
C SER A 152 -25.06 12.96 18.75
N GLN A 153 -25.68 14.14 18.79
CA GLN A 153 -25.65 15.05 19.95
C GLN A 153 -26.09 14.33 21.23
N LEU A 154 -25.12 13.77 21.97
CA LEU A 154 -25.39 13.21 23.29
C LEU A 154 -25.79 14.34 24.22
N SER A 155 -26.90 14.15 24.94
CA SER A 155 -27.35 15.09 25.97
C SER A 155 -26.25 15.27 27.03
N LYS A 156 -26.24 16.43 27.71
CA LYS A 156 -25.23 16.77 28.73
C LYS A 156 -25.11 15.68 29.83
N ARG A 157 -26.22 15.00 30.14
CA ARG A 157 -26.31 13.90 31.11
C ARG A 157 -25.68 12.59 30.61
N GLN A 158 -25.76 12.31 29.30
CA GLN A 158 -25.06 11.17 28.70
C GLN A 158 -23.56 11.43 28.57
N ARG A 159 -23.13 12.67 28.36
CA ARG A 159 -21.69 13.01 28.32
C ARG A 159 -20.99 12.65 29.63
N GLN A 160 -21.58 12.99 30.78
CA GLN A 160 -21.03 12.69 32.11
C GLN A 160 -20.98 11.18 32.44
N LEU A 161 -21.88 10.37 31.87
CA LEU A 161 -21.92 8.92 32.14
C LEU A 161 -20.96 8.11 31.26
N PHE A 162 -20.55 8.64 30.10
CA PHE A 162 -19.77 7.93 29.08
C PHE A 162 -18.40 8.57 28.78
N GLU A 163 -17.85 9.37 29.68
CA GLU A 163 -16.57 10.12 29.58
C GLU A 163 -15.30 9.25 29.36
N ARG A 164 -15.42 7.92 29.25
CA ARG A 164 -14.27 7.00 29.19
C ARG A 164 -14.15 6.17 27.91
N GLN A 165 -15.02 6.37 26.91
CA GLN A 165 -14.92 5.61 25.66
C GLN A 165 -14.39 6.49 24.50
N PRO A 166 -13.37 6.02 23.76
CA PRO A 166 -12.92 6.70 22.53
C PRO A 166 -14.10 6.88 21.58
N ARG A 167 -14.38 8.12 21.18
CA ARG A 167 -15.47 8.43 20.26
C ARG A 167 -14.93 8.40 18.82
N LEU A 168 -15.70 7.79 17.92
CA LEU A 168 -15.46 7.84 16.49
C LEU A 168 -15.85 9.24 15.97
N THR A 169 -14.86 10.07 15.64
CA THR A 169 -15.05 11.43 15.10
C THR A 169 -15.15 11.43 13.57
N GLY A 170 -14.60 10.40 12.93
CA GLY A 170 -14.64 10.19 11.50
C GLY A 170 -13.92 8.90 11.12
N TYR A 171 -13.90 8.60 9.84
CA TYR A 171 -13.16 7.46 9.31
C TYR A 171 -12.65 7.76 7.91
N TYR A 172 -11.53 7.15 7.54
CA TYR A 172 -11.06 7.11 6.17
C TYR A 172 -11.61 5.86 5.50
N ALA A 173 -12.36 6.04 4.41
CA ALA A 173 -12.63 4.97 3.46
C ALA A 173 -11.39 4.82 2.58
N VAL A 174 -10.75 3.66 2.64
CA VAL A 174 -9.51 3.39 1.91
C VAL A 174 -9.81 2.41 0.78
N THR A 175 -9.56 2.83 -0.46
CA THR A 175 -9.62 1.96 -1.63
C THR A 175 -8.20 1.57 -2.03
N ILE A 176 -7.98 0.29 -2.23
CA ILE A 176 -6.68 -0.31 -2.53
C ILE A 176 -6.80 -1.08 -3.84
N TRP A 177 -5.95 -0.75 -4.80
CA TRP A 177 -5.75 -1.52 -6.02
C TRP A 177 -4.42 -2.25 -5.96
N LEU A 178 -4.39 -3.45 -6.54
CA LEU A 178 -3.23 -4.32 -6.59
C LEU A 178 -3.16 -4.95 -7.98
N GLN A 179 -2.08 -4.71 -8.72
CA GLN A 179 -1.86 -5.30 -10.03
C GLN A 179 -0.43 -5.83 -10.17
N GLU A 180 -0.32 -7.06 -10.64
CA GLU A 180 0.95 -7.66 -11.05
C GLU A 180 1.21 -7.26 -12.51
N LEU A 181 2.41 -6.74 -12.78
CA LEU A 181 2.83 -6.24 -14.09
C LEU A 181 4.11 -6.97 -14.52
N THR A 182 4.35 -7.06 -15.82
CA THR A 182 5.64 -7.53 -16.36
C THR A 182 6.14 -6.48 -17.32
N VAL A 183 7.18 -5.74 -16.92
CA VAL A 183 7.78 -4.70 -17.75
C VAL A 183 8.82 -5.35 -18.63
N SER A 184 8.69 -5.17 -19.94
CA SER A 184 9.67 -5.61 -20.93
C SER A 184 10.48 -4.41 -21.43
N PRO A 185 11.70 -4.62 -21.97
CA PRO A 185 12.49 -3.52 -22.53
C PRO A 185 11.72 -2.77 -23.62
N GLY A 186 11.60 -1.44 -23.47
CA GLY A 186 10.83 -0.58 -24.37
C GLY A 186 9.32 -0.73 -24.31
N SER A 187 8.77 -1.52 -23.38
CA SER A 187 7.31 -1.67 -23.24
C SER A 187 6.68 -0.48 -22.53
N LEU A 188 5.41 -0.24 -22.85
CA LEU A 188 4.53 0.67 -22.13
C LEU A 188 3.40 -0.17 -21.52
N GLU A 189 3.46 -0.37 -20.21
CA GLU A 189 2.40 -1.03 -19.46
C GLU A 189 1.31 0.00 -19.12
N VAL A 190 0.07 -0.28 -19.51
CA VAL A 190 -1.08 0.62 -19.28
C VAL A 190 -1.98 0.03 -18.20
N VAL A 191 -2.21 0.81 -17.14
CA VAL A 191 -2.99 0.40 -15.97
C VAL A 191 -4.22 1.28 -15.82
N GLU A 192 -5.37 0.66 -15.63
CA GLU A 192 -6.61 1.35 -15.28
C GLU A 192 -7.00 1.00 -13.85
N LEU A 193 -7.30 2.01 -13.03
CA LEU A 193 -7.74 1.89 -11.65
C LEU A 193 -9.17 2.38 -11.56
N THR A 194 -10.11 1.47 -11.37
CA THR A 194 -11.54 1.76 -11.26
C THR A 194 -12.14 1.12 -10.02
N ASP A 195 -13.30 1.58 -9.58
CA ASP A 195 -13.99 0.96 -8.44
C ASP A 195 -14.28 -0.53 -8.68
N ARG A 196 -14.43 -0.95 -9.95
CA ARG A 196 -14.68 -2.35 -10.35
C ARG A 196 -13.50 -3.28 -10.14
N ASN A 197 -12.29 -2.76 -10.32
CA ASN A 197 -11.06 -3.55 -10.19
C ASN A 197 -10.31 -3.25 -8.89
N ALA A 198 -10.94 -2.52 -7.96
CA ALA A 198 -10.46 -2.36 -6.61
C ALA A 198 -10.22 -3.74 -5.98
N TRP A 199 -8.99 -3.96 -5.52
CA TRP A 199 -8.63 -5.20 -4.85
C TRP A 199 -9.27 -5.27 -3.47
N MET A 200 -9.32 -4.15 -2.74
CA MET A 200 -9.93 -4.11 -1.42
C MET A 200 -10.44 -2.70 -1.08
N THR A 201 -11.60 -2.64 -0.44
CA THR A 201 -12.04 -1.47 0.33
C THR A 201 -11.88 -1.77 1.82
N ALA A 202 -11.31 -0.82 2.55
CA ALA A 202 -11.07 -0.90 3.98
C ALA A 202 -11.51 0.40 4.67
N ILE A 203 -11.63 0.36 5.99
CA ILE A 203 -11.88 1.55 6.80
C ILE A 203 -10.73 1.72 7.77
N GLN A 204 -10.26 2.95 7.94
CA GLN A 204 -9.38 3.35 9.03
C GLN A 204 -10.13 4.35 9.90
N GLU A 205 -10.50 3.94 11.11
CA GLU A 205 -11.21 4.81 12.05
C GLU A 205 -10.26 5.85 12.65
N GLU A 206 -10.69 7.11 12.67
CA GLU A 206 -10.06 8.15 13.48
C GLU A 206 -10.75 8.19 14.84
N ARG A 207 -9.96 8.01 15.90
CA ARG A 207 -10.44 8.06 17.28
C ARG A 207 -9.60 9.08 18.04
N VAL A 208 -10.27 10.07 18.60
CA VAL A 208 -9.64 11.03 19.52
C VAL A 208 -9.89 10.53 20.94
N LEU A 209 -8.82 10.50 21.75
CA LEU A 209 -8.92 10.43 23.20
C LEU A 209 -9.24 11.84 23.69
N ASP A 210 -10.34 12.04 24.40
CA ASP A 210 -10.59 13.33 25.05
C ASP A 210 -9.47 13.56 26.08
N ALA A 211 -8.67 14.60 25.87
CA ALA A 211 -7.73 15.07 26.88
C ALA A 211 -8.54 15.63 28.06
N SER A 212 -8.32 15.09 29.26
CA SER A 212 -8.83 15.72 30.49
C SER A 212 -8.10 17.05 30.74
N PRO A 213 -8.79 18.09 31.22
CA PRO A 213 -8.16 19.29 31.78
C PRO A 213 -7.43 19.01 33.10
#